data_AF-X1GIT8-F1
#
_entry.id   AF-X1GIT8-F1
#
_cell.length_a   1.000
_cell.length_b   1.000
_cell.length_c   1.000
_cell.angle_alpha   90.00
_cell.angle_beta   90.00
_cell.angle_gamma   90.00
#
_symmetry.space_group_name_H-M   'P 1'
#
loop_
_entity.id
_entity.type
_entity.pdbx_description
1 polymer ?
#
loop_
_entity_poly.entity_id
_entity_poly.type
_entity_poly.pdbx_seq_one_letter_code
_entity_poly.pdbx_strand_id
1 'polypeptide(L)' 'MNVALDHMAGLSSIKWAFEKIDADEDDHMAQRVLEVVKSIGQRGRTVRLNELRHIIDWCRSTSDADGEGYTQG' A
#
# COMPACT_ATOMS: atom_id res chain seq x y z
N MET A 1 20.13 -4.52 -1.95
CA MET A 1 19.26 -5.19 -0.94
C MET A 1 17.89 -5.35 -1.56
N ASN A 2 17.38 -6.57 -1.73
CA ASN A 2 16.11 -6.83 -2.41
C ASN A 2 15.05 -7.12 -1.36
N VAL A 3 14.31 -6.09 -0.93
CA VAL A 3 13.21 -6.24 0.05
C VAL A 3 11.90 -6.40 -0.71
N ALA A 4 11.13 -7.41 -0.30
CA ALA A 4 9.80 -7.68 -0.81
C ALA A 4 8.83 -7.78 0.37
N LEU A 5 7.67 -7.15 0.24
CA LEU A 5 6.60 -7.14 1.24
C LEU A 5 5.53 -8.15 0.83
N ASP A 6 5.00 -8.90 1.77
CA ASP A 6 3.95 -9.90 1.53
C ASP A 6 2.88 -9.84 2.63
N HIS A 7 2.03 -10.87 2.72
CA HIS A 7 0.94 -10.92 3.68
C HIS A 7 1.39 -10.98 5.15
N MET A 8 2.66 -11.30 5.41
CA MET A 8 3.25 -11.29 6.76
C MET A 8 3.88 -9.93 7.11
N ALA A 9 3.86 -8.96 6.19
CA ALA A 9 4.38 -7.63 6.47
C ALA A 9 3.63 -6.98 7.66
N GLY A 10 4.38 -6.23 8.47
CA GLY A 10 3.85 -5.40 9.54
C GLY A 10 3.88 -3.92 9.17
N LEU A 11 3.18 -3.08 9.95
CA LEU A 11 3.13 -1.63 9.73
C LEU A 11 4.53 -0.99 9.76
N SER A 12 5.40 -1.43 10.67
CA SER A 12 6.79 -0.97 10.73
C SER A 12 7.58 -1.27 9.45
N SER A 13 7.29 -2.39 8.78
CA SER A 13 7.92 -2.72 7.49
C SER A 13 7.46 -1.78 6.37
N ILE A 14 6.20 -1.34 6.40
CA ILE A 14 5.67 -0.34 5.46
C ILE A 14 6.32 1.02 5.69
N LYS A 15 6.38 1.48 6.94
CA LYS A 15 7.03 2.76 7.29
C LYS A 15 8.50 2.77 6.90
N TRP A 16 9.23 1.70 7.20
CA TRP A 16 10.61 1.54 6.74
C TRP A 16 10.70 1.57 5.20
N ALA A 17 9.75 0.95 4.50
CA ALA A 17 9.74 0.95 3.04
C ALA A 17 9.47 2.35 2.46
N PHE A 18 8.62 3.16 3.10
CA PHE A 18 8.40 4.57 2.75
C PHE A 18 9.69 5.39 2.86
N GLU A 19 10.44 5.25 3.96
CA GLU A 19 11.75 5.88 4.13
C GLU A 19 12.74 5.47 3.03
N LYS A 20 12.69 4.20 2.57
CA LYS A 20 13.59 3.70 1.51
C LYS A 20 13.25 4.21 0.11
N ILE A 21 12.02 4.62 -0.12
CA ILE A 21 11.59 5.18 -1.41
C ILE A 21 11.41 6.70 -1.36
N ASP A 22 11.83 7.35 -0.26
CA ASP A 22 11.65 8.79 -0.04
C ASP A 22 10.18 9.21 -0.25
N ALA A 23 9.27 8.49 0.41
CA ALA A 23 7.86 8.81 0.46
C ALA A 23 7.51 9.36 1.84
N ASP A 24 7.03 10.61 1.88
CA ASP A 24 6.55 11.27 3.09
C ASP A 24 5.04 11.03 3.23
N GLU A 25 4.69 9.93 3.90
CA GLU A 25 3.32 9.45 4.07
C GLU A 25 3.02 9.21 5.55
N ASP A 26 1.78 9.46 5.94
CA ASP A 26 1.34 9.32 7.33
C ASP A 26 0.97 7.87 7.72
N ASP A 27 0.65 7.69 8.99
CA ASP A 27 0.24 6.39 9.55
C ASP A 27 -1.05 5.84 8.92
N HIS A 28 -1.95 6.73 8.47
CA HIS A 28 -3.19 6.35 7.82
C HIS A 28 -2.92 5.76 6.43
N MET A 29 -2.06 6.42 5.64
CA MET A 29 -1.58 5.89 4.37
C MET A 29 -0.79 4.59 4.56
N ALA A 30 0.08 4.51 5.57
CA ALA A 30 0.82 3.29 5.88
C ALA A 30 -0.11 2.11 6.20
N GLN A 31 -1.22 2.35 6.90
CA GLN A 31 -2.23 1.32 7.17
C GLN A 31 -2.95 0.89 5.89
N ARG A 32 -3.32 1.82 5.01
CA ARG A 32 -3.99 1.51 3.74
C ARG A 32 -3.07 0.75 2.77
N VAL A 33 -1.88 1.32 2.54
CA VAL A 33 -0.59 0.65 2.49
C VAL A 33 -0.60 -0.88 2.66
N LEU A 34 -0.56 -1.22 3.94
CA LEU A 34 -0.47 -2.55 4.50
C LEU A 34 -1.62 -3.47 4.05
N GLU A 35 -2.86 -2.97 4.06
CA GLU A 35 -4.04 -3.74 3.63
C GLU A 35 -3.90 -4.21 2.17
N VAL A 36 -3.47 -3.31 1.27
CA VAL A 36 -3.26 -3.65 -0.14
C VAL A 36 -2.13 -4.66 -0.30
N VAL A 37 -1.01 -4.45 0.37
CA VAL A 37 0.14 -5.37 0.36
C VAL A 37 -0.27 -6.76 0.87
N LYS A 38 -1.07 -6.82 1.94
CA LYS A 38 -1.59 -8.10 2.46
C LYS A 38 -2.50 -8.81 1.47
N SER A 39 -3.40 -8.08 0.82
CA SER A 39 -4.29 -8.62 -0.21
C SER A 39 -3.50 -9.21 -1.39
N ILE A 40 -2.44 -8.52 -1.84
CA ILE A 40 -1.53 -9.03 -2.88
C ILE A 40 -0.78 -10.27 -2.37
N GLY A 41 -0.29 -10.21 -1.14
CA GLY A 41 0.42 -11.29 -0.45
C GLY A 41 -0.37 -12.59 -0.35
N GLN A 42 -1.65 -12.49 -0.04
CA GLN A 42 -2.56 -13.64 0.07
C GLN A 42 -2.76 -14.37 -1.27
N ARG A 43 -2.49 -13.72 -2.40
CA ARG A 43 -2.52 -14.31 -3.75
C ARG A 43 -1.19 -14.96 -4.15
N GLY A 44 -0.24 -15.09 -3.21
CA GLY A 44 1.08 -15.67 -3.46
C GLY A 44 2.05 -14.73 -4.18
N ARG A 45 1.76 -13.44 -4.24
CA ARG A 45 2.64 -12.42 -4.82
C ARG A 45 3.36 -11.64 -3.74
N THR A 46 4.48 -11.03 -4.09
CA THR A 46 5.19 -10.09 -3.22
C THR A 46 5.24 -8.71 -3.90
N VAL A 47 5.35 -7.67 -3.09
CA VAL A 47 5.46 -6.27 -3.53
C VAL A 47 6.90 -5.82 -3.35
N ARG A 48 7.54 -5.40 -4.44
CA ARG A 48 8.88 -4.82 -4.37
C ARG A 48 8.83 -3.31 -4.11
N LEU A 49 9.92 -2.74 -3.61
CA LEU A 49 10.01 -1.30 -3.31
C LEU A 49 9.68 -0.40 -4.53
N ASN A 50 10.06 -0.81 -5.74
CA ASN A 50 9.73 -0.07 -6.96
C ASN A 50 8.22 -0.12 -7.31
N GLU A 51 7.52 -1.19 -6.94
CA GLU A 51 6.06 -1.31 -7.12
C GLU A 51 5.29 -0.54 -6.04
N LEU A 52 5.89 -0.38 -4.85
CA LEU A 52 5.26 0.27 -3.71
C LEU A 52 4.80 1.71 -4.01
N ARG A 53 5.56 2.45 -4.82
CA ARG A 53 5.19 3.81 -5.26
C ARG A 53 3.84 3.81 -5.98
N HIS A 54 3.60 2.85 -6.87
CA HIS A 54 2.33 2.71 -7.58
C HIS A 54 1.17 2.36 -6.66
N ILE A 55 1.43 1.58 -5.61
CA ILE A 55 0.40 1.25 -4.61
C ILE A 55 0.04 2.49 -3.80
N ILE A 56 1.02 3.31 -3.41
CA ILE A 56 0.79 4.58 -2.73
C ILE A 56 -0.06 5.50 -3.62
N ASP A 57 0.31 5.67 -4.89
CA ASP A 57 -0.44 6.50 -5.84
C ASP A 57 -1.88 6.00 -6.01
N TRP A 58 -2.07 4.69 -6.14
CA TRP A 58 -3.41 4.09 -6.17
C TRP A 58 -4.20 4.37 -4.88
N CYS A 59 -3.59 4.19 -3.71
CA CYS A 59 -4.21 4.49 -2.43
C CYS A 59 -4.61 5.96 -2.30
N ARG A 60 -3.81 6.90 -2.83
CA ARG A 60 -4.16 8.34 -2.87
C ARG A 60 -5.39 8.59 -3.74
N SER A 61 -5.41 8.05 -4.96
CA SER A 61 -6.54 8.22 -5.89
C SER A 61 -7.84 7.58 -5.41
N THR A 62 -7.76 6.59 -4.53
CA THR A 62 -8.94 5.88 -4.00
C THR A 62 -9.45 6.51 -2.70
N SER A 63 -8.78 7.52 -2.13
CA SER A 63 -9.23 8.24 -0.91
C SER A 63 -10.47 9.10 -1.14
N ASP A 64 -10.76 9.49 -2.37
CA ASP A 64 -11.94 10.28 -2.72
C ASP A 64 -13.18 9.42 -3.05
N ALA A 65 -13.07 8.09 -3.06
CA ALA A 65 -14.11 7.19 -3.59
C ALA A 65 -14.92 6.41 -2.52
N ASP A 66 -14.57 6.48 -1.25
CA ASP A 66 -15.33 5.80 -0.16
C ASP A 66 -16.50 6.67 0.40
N GLY A 67 -16.82 7.78 -0.27
CA GLY A 67 -17.87 8.72 0.13
C GLY A 67 -19.15 8.73 -0.70
N GLU A 68 -19.17 8.17 -1.92
CA GLU A 68 -20.38 8.19 -2.76
C GLU A 68 -20.63 6.83 -3.40
N GLY A 69 -21.77 6.26 -3.05
CA GLY A 69 -22.27 5.02 -3.63
C GLY A 69 -22.36 5.13 -5.14
N TYR A 70 -21.85 4.11 -5.82
CA TYR A 70 -22.24 3.81 -7.18
C TYR A 70 -23.75 3.47 -7.20
N THR A 71 -24.60 4.48 -7.39
CA THR A 71 -25.84 4.29 -8.14
C THR A 71 -25.49 4.39 -9.62
N GLN A 72 -25.34 3.25 -10.26
CA GLN A 72 -25.42 3.18 -11.72
C GLN A 72 -26.87 2.86 -12.10
N GLY A 73 -27.47 3.77 -12.89
CA GLY A 73 -28.79 3.61 -13.50
C GLY A 73 -28.79 2.74 -14.74
#